data_AF-A0A6B3LVR4-F1
#
_entry.id   AF-A0A6B3LVR4-F1
#
_cell.length_a   1.000
_cell.length_b   1.000
_cell.length_c   1.000
_cell.angle_alpha   90.00
_cell.angle_beta   90.00
_cell.angle_gamma   90.00
#
_symmetry.space_group_name_H-M   'P 1'
#
loop_
_entity.id
_entity.type
_entity.pdbx_description
1 polymer ?
#
loop_
_entity_poly.entity_id
_entity_poly.type
_entity_poly.pdbx_seq_one_letter_code
_entity_poly.pdbx_strand_id
1 'polypeptide(L)'
;MKNLILLFMTLTFYALPGHSQHLKRRPFLGVQVAPLTDSLATAKKVPDGKGAIVVSVIPNSTAAALKLQPQDVIISINGKTIASTQDVVATARAFSVGENVTINLYRNGEKTQLKGKVKPMPYETDPKAEVIYDEVALANNGYSRAIMKKPKGKGIFPAVFFIQGFTCYSLDNMPEHDTQRRLIDGLVQKGYAVFRMEKPGMGDSMGTKPCQDIGYNEELAAFAAGLKKLKSYDFVDQNNVFLFGHSLGATTAPLIAMDNKVKGIMTYGATGKPWLEYMIELGREQHPIIGVDYVQIDEDQKIAIPLLYEFMVQKKTPALLAQNEKYKDYMQTYFGWQGDERIFGRHYTYLQELYDVPVNKSWKEADAYVLSMFGEADVQAIDADGAKIIADVVNSYHPGKAEYKFIPATDHTFVKSGSQKAYSRMQNDGTYDTFMADNFNYELVDILDAWMKDKRGR
;
A
#
# COMPACT_ATOMS: atom_id res chain seq x y z
N MET A 1 18.45 -58.15 50.78
CA MET A 1 17.93 -57.93 49.41
C MET A 1 17.01 -56.71 49.43
N LYS A 2 17.52 -55.55 49.01
CA LYS A 2 16.71 -54.33 48.78
C LYS A 2 17.18 -53.74 47.45
N ASN A 3 16.29 -53.78 46.46
CA ASN A 3 16.51 -53.31 45.11
C ASN A 3 16.67 -51.79 45.08
N LEU A 4 17.77 -51.32 44.49
CA LEU A 4 18.01 -49.92 44.17
C LEU A 4 17.45 -49.65 42.77
N ILE A 5 16.30 -49.00 42.68
CA ILE A 5 15.70 -48.56 41.42
C ILE A 5 16.38 -47.24 41.03
N LEU A 6 17.20 -47.27 39.98
CA LEU A 6 17.80 -46.10 39.36
C LEU A 6 16.73 -45.44 38.46
N LEU A 7 16.23 -44.26 38.85
CA LEU A 7 15.28 -43.50 38.04
C LEU A 7 16.06 -42.72 36.96
N PHE A 8 16.01 -43.18 35.71
CA PHE A 8 16.49 -42.41 34.56
C PHE A 8 15.50 -41.29 34.25
N MET A 9 15.88 -40.05 34.56
CA MET A 9 15.13 -38.85 34.21
C MET A 9 15.50 -38.45 32.77
N THR A 10 14.71 -38.90 31.79
CA THR A 10 14.85 -38.45 30.40
C THR A 10 14.36 -37.00 30.29
N LEU A 11 15.30 -36.05 30.19
CA LEU A 11 15.00 -34.67 29.78
C LEU A 11 14.63 -34.68 28.29
N THR A 12 13.34 -34.67 27.99
CA THR A 12 12.82 -34.37 26.65
C THR A 12 12.95 -32.87 26.41
N PHE A 13 13.96 -32.45 25.66
CA PHE A 13 14.02 -31.10 25.11
C PHE A 13 12.91 -30.95 24.07
N TYR A 14 11.83 -30.23 24.42
CA TYR A 14 10.91 -29.69 23.41
C TYR A 14 11.66 -28.59 22.66
N ALA A 15 12.21 -28.93 21.50
CA ALA A 15 12.61 -27.93 20.52
C ALA A 15 11.34 -27.23 20.03
N LEU A 16 11.10 -26.01 20.51
CA LEU A 16 10.14 -25.11 19.87
C LEU A 16 10.60 -24.97 18.40
N PRO A 17 9.71 -25.11 17.41
CA PRO A 17 10.08 -24.81 16.03
C PRO A 17 10.45 -23.33 15.97
N GLY A 18 11.76 -23.07 15.98
CA GLY A 18 12.31 -21.75 15.72
C GLY A 18 11.80 -21.34 14.34
N HIS A 19 10.83 -20.44 14.30
CA HIS A 19 10.45 -19.78 13.06
C HIS A 19 11.68 -18.97 12.64
N SER A 20 12.50 -19.55 11.77
CA SER A 20 13.59 -18.82 11.14
C SER A 20 12.95 -17.74 10.28
N GLN A 21 12.99 -16.50 10.76
CA GLN A 21 12.57 -15.34 9.98
C GLN A 21 13.57 -15.16 8.82
N HIS A 22 13.11 -15.35 7.58
CA HIS A 22 13.94 -15.23 6.38
C HIS A 22 14.17 -13.76 6.05
N LEU A 23 13.16 -12.92 6.25
CA LEU A 23 13.23 -11.50 5.92
C LEU A 23 14.14 -10.73 6.89
N LYS A 24 15.14 -10.05 6.32
CA LYS A 24 16.00 -9.12 7.05
C LYS A 24 15.57 -7.69 6.75
N ARG A 25 15.63 -6.83 7.77
CA ARG A 25 15.37 -5.40 7.60
C ARG A 25 16.40 -4.79 6.65
N ARG A 26 15.91 -4.13 5.60
CA ARG A 26 16.75 -3.46 4.60
C ARG A 26 17.59 -2.32 5.21
N PRO A 27 18.75 -1.99 4.62
CA PRO A 27 19.51 -0.80 5.01
C PRO A 27 18.67 0.47 4.86
N PHE A 28 18.88 1.45 5.75
CA PHE A 28 18.09 2.67 5.74
C PHE A 28 18.88 3.90 6.15
N LEU A 29 19.09 4.82 5.19
CA LEU A 29 19.73 6.10 5.48
C LEU A 29 18.85 6.97 6.39
N GLY A 30 17.56 7.09 6.07
CA GLY A 30 16.55 7.79 6.87
C GLY A 30 16.66 9.32 6.83
N VAL A 31 16.72 9.87 5.63
CA VAL A 31 16.72 11.32 5.36
C VAL A 31 15.67 11.67 4.33
N GLN A 32 15.03 12.82 4.51
CA GLN A 32 14.32 13.50 3.44
C GLN A 32 15.25 14.57 2.88
N VAL A 33 15.39 14.62 1.56
CA VAL A 33 16.27 15.57 0.87
C VAL A 33 15.50 16.36 -0.18
N ALA A 34 15.94 17.58 -0.44
CA ALA A 34 15.46 18.42 -1.54
C ALA A 34 16.63 18.78 -2.47
N PRO A 35 16.34 19.17 -3.73
CA PRO A 35 17.35 19.72 -4.62
C PRO A 35 18.03 20.95 -4.00
N LEU A 36 19.34 21.07 -4.18
CA LEU A 36 20.06 22.29 -3.84
C LEU A 36 19.95 23.27 -5.01
N THR A 37 19.15 24.32 -4.86
CA THR A 37 19.08 25.40 -5.85
C THR A 37 20.30 26.31 -5.76
N ASP A 38 20.61 27.06 -6.82
CA ASP A 38 21.74 28.01 -6.83
C ASP A 38 21.63 29.06 -5.71
N SER A 39 20.40 29.51 -5.42
CA SER A 39 20.12 30.43 -4.33
C SER A 39 20.42 29.81 -2.96
N LEU A 40 20.02 28.55 -2.74
CA LEU A 40 20.33 27.81 -1.52
C LEU A 40 21.82 27.50 -1.41
N ALA A 41 22.48 27.11 -2.50
CA ALA A 41 23.92 26.85 -2.50
C ALA A 41 24.73 28.09 -2.09
N THR A 42 24.36 29.26 -2.63
CA THR A 42 24.97 30.54 -2.27
C THR A 42 24.74 30.87 -0.79
N ALA A 43 23.48 30.77 -0.33
CA ALA A 43 23.13 31.04 1.07
C ALA A 43 23.82 30.08 2.05
N LYS A 44 24.03 28.82 1.65
CA LYS A 44 24.73 27.79 2.43
C LYS A 44 26.24 27.78 2.23
N LYS A 45 26.79 28.68 1.40
CA LYS A 45 28.23 28.80 1.08
C LYS A 45 28.82 27.50 0.55
N VAL A 46 28.12 26.82 -0.35
CA VAL A 46 28.55 25.58 -1.00
C VAL A 46 29.27 25.94 -2.31
N PRO A 47 30.62 25.81 -2.40
CA PRO A 47 31.39 26.36 -3.53
C PRO A 47 31.02 25.75 -4.89
N ASP A 48 30.73 24.45 -4.94
CA ASP A 48 30.48 23.73 -6.18
C ASP A 48 29.03 23.80 -6.67
N GLY A 49 28.14 24.45 -5.91
CA GLY A 49 26.70 24.55 -6.22
C GLY A 49 25.93 23.23 -6.24
N LYS A 50 26.59 22.11 -5.98
CA LYS A 50 26.05 20.75 -6.13
C LYS A 50 25.85 20.07 -4.78
N GLY A 51 24.80 19.26 -4.69
CA GLY A 51 24.49 18.49 -3.50
C GLY A 51 23.00 18.28 -3.33
N ALA A 52 22.64 17.68 -2.19
CA ALA A 52 21.26 17.53 -1.75
C ALA A 52 21.11 18.11 -0.35
N ILE A 53 20.14 19.00 -0.16
CA ILE A 53 19.88 19.61 1.15
C ILE A 53 18.99 18.69 1.99
N VAL A 54 19.36 18.46 3.24
CA VAL A 54 18.58 17.68 4.20
C VAL A 54 17.40 18.52 4.67
N VAL A 55 16.19 18.02 4.42
CA VAL A 55 14.93 18.63 4.88
C VAL A 55 14.59 18.13 6.27
N SER A 56 14.65 16.82 6.47
CA SER A 56 14.34 16.17 7.75
C SER A 56 15.14 14.88 7.92
N VAL A 57 15.32 14.48 9.19
CA VAL A 57 16.03 13.26 9.57
C VAL A 57 15.07 12.36 10.34
N ILE A 58 14.93 11.12 9.90
CA ILE A 58 14.00 10.16 10.49
C ILE A 58 14.63 9.63 11.79
N PRO A 59 13.91 9.64 12.94
CA PRO A 59 14.42 9.11 14.20
C PRO A 59 14.88 7.65 14.08
N ASN A 60 15.86 7.26 14.90
CA ASN A 60 16.44 5.92 14.97
C ASN A 60 17.12 5.40 13.68
N SER A 61 17.21 6.21 12.62
CA SER A 61 17.86 5.89 11.35
C SER A 61 19.39 5.95 11.38
N THR A 62 20.03 5.57 10.26
CA THR A 62 21.47 5.77 10.05
C THR A 62 21.84 7.25 10.17
N ALA A 63 21.11 8.15 9.50
CA ALA A 63 21.40 9.58 9.52
C ALA A 63 21.24 10.19 10.92
N ALA A 64 20.23 9.76 11.68
CA ALA A 64 20.08 10.17 13.08
C ALA A 64 21.29 9.71 13.92
N ALA A 65 21.75 8.46 13.74
CA ALA A 65 22.93 7.94 14.45
C ALA A 65 24.23 8.67 14.05
N LEU A 66 24.35 9.10 12.80
CA LEU A 66 25.45 9.93 12.30
C LEU A 66 25.36 11.39 12.76
N LYS A 67 24.25 11.80 13.39
CA LYS A 67 23.96 13.20 13.77
C LYS A 67 23.90 14.14 12.56
N LEU A 68 23.34 13.66 11.46
CA LEU A 68 22.89 14.49 10.35
C LEU A 68 21.77 15.42 10.83
N GLN A 69 21.68 16.62 10.27
CA GLN A 69 20.74 17.66 10.70
C GLN A 69 20.02 18.26 9.49
N PRO A 70 18.78 18.76 9.67
CA PRO A 70 18.16 19.64 8.69
C PRO A 70 19.12 20.78 8.31
N GLN A 71 19.07 21.21 7.06
CA GLN A 71 19.95 22.23 6.47
C GLN A 71 21.39 21.79 6.16
N ASP A 72 21.79 20.56 6.51
CA ASP A 72 23.03 19.99 5.98
C ASP A 72 22.95 19.84 4.46
N VAL A 73 24.04 20.11 3.75
CA VAL A 73 24.14 19.87 2.30
C VAL A 73 25.07 18.69 2.07
N ILE A 74 24.50 17.54 1.68
CA ILE A 74 25.25 16.33 1.36
C ILE A 74 25.93 16.51 0.00
N ILE A 75 27.25 16.32 -0.04
CA ILE A 75 28.06 16.45 -1.26
C ILE A 75 28.70 15.13 -1.71
N SER A 76 28.96 14.19 -0.79
CA SER A 76 29.35 12.84 -1.15
C SER A 76 29.02 11.81 -0.07
N ILE A 77 28.77 10.57 -0.49
CA ILE A 77 28.51 9.42 0.36
C ILE A 77 29.42 8.27 -0.11
N ASN A 78 30.23 7.71 0.80
CA ASN A 78 31.21 6.66 0.50
C ASN A 78 32.13 7.00 -0.69
N GLY A 79 32.52 8.28 -0.80
CA GLY A 79 33.36 8.78 -1.89
C GLY A 79 32.62 9.03 -3.22
N LYS A 80 31.35 8.61 -3.35
CA LYS A 80 30.51 8.92 -4.51
C LYS A 80 29.94 10.33 -4.38
N THR A 81 30.19 11.17 -5.38
CA THR A 81 29.65 12.52 -5.47
C THR A 81 28.12 12.49 -5.55
N ILE A 82 27.48 13.36 -4.78
CA ILE A 82 26.04 13.59 -4.80
C ILE A 82 25.80 14.91 -5.53
N ALA A 83 25.22 14.85 -6.73
CA ALA A 83 24.83 16.03 -7.49
C ALA A 83 23.33 16.31 -7.42
N SER A 84 22.54 15.30 -7.06
CA SER A 84 21.08 15.34 -7.05
C SER A 84 20.48 14.52 -5.91
N THR A 85 19.19 14.70 -5.65
CA THR A 85 18.44 13.87 -4.69
C THR A 85 18.41 12.39 -5.11
N GLN A 86 18.41 12.11 -6.41
CA GLN A 86 18.41 10.78 -7.00
C GLN A 86 19.71 10.04 -6.67
N ASP A 87 20.84 10.75 -6.63
CA ASP A 87 22.12 10.16 -6.23
C ASP A 87 22.11 9.69 -4.78
N VAL A 88 21.45 10.43 -3.88
CA VAL A 88 21.29 10.04 -2.48
C VAL A 88 20.49 8.74 -2.40
N VAL A 89 19.36 8.67 -3.09
CA VAL A 89 18.49 7.49 -3.12
C VAL A 89 19.23 6.28 -3.71
N ALA A 90 19.90 6.46 -4.85
CA ALA A 90 20.65 5.39 -5.51
C ALA A 90 21.80 4.87 -4.63
N THR A 91 22.52 5.77 -3.95
CA THR A 91 23.61 5.38 -3.05
C THR A 91 23.09 4.66 -1.82
N ALA A 92 22.01 5.15 -1.21
CA ALA A 92 21.41 4.52 -0.04
C ALA A 92 20.83 3.12 -0.34
N ARG A 93 20.35 2.88 -1.56
CA ARG A 93 19.85 1.55 -2.00
C ARG A 93 20.97 0.52 -2.14
N ALA A 94 22.19 0.94 -2.43
CA ALA A 94 23.34 0.06 -2.58
C ALA A 94 23.94 -0.38 -1.25
N PHE A 95 23.42 0.12 -0.12
CA PHE A 95 23.99 -0.15 1.18
C PHE A 95 23.81 -1.60 1.64
N SER A 96 24.61 -1.98 2.63
CA SER A 96 24.45 -3.20 3.43
C SER A 96 24.35 -2.84 4.91
N VAL A 97 23.44 -3.49 5.64
CA VAL A 97 23.30 -3.27 7.08
C VAL A 97 24.62 -3.60 7.79
N GLY A 98 25.09 -2.68 8.64
CA GLY A 98 26.31 -2.82 9.42
C GLY A 98 27.60 -2.40 8.70
N GLU A 99 27.54 -2.09 7.40
CA GLU A 99 28.70 -1.57 6.68
C GLU A 99 29.07 -0.15 7.17
N ASN A 100 30.32 0.23 6.92
CA ASN A 100 30.77 1.59 7.22
C ASN A 100 30.24 2.57 6.18
N VAL A 101 29.68 3.68 6.66
CA VAL A 101 29.25 4.81 5.83
C VAL A 101 30.01 6.07 6.21
N THR A 102 30.48 6.80 5.21
CA THR A 102 31.10 8.13 5.35
C THR A 102 30.32 9.14 4.52
N ILE A 103 29.85 10.20 5.15
CA ILE A 103 29.13 11.29 4.49
C ILE A 103 29.96 12.57 4.61
N ASN A 104 30.31 13.17 3.47
CA ASN A 104 30.86 14.52 3.44
C ASN A 104 29.72 15.49 3.14
N LEU A 105 29.67 16.58 3.90
CA LEU A 105 28.62 17.58 3.82
C LEU A 105 29.15 18.99 4.11
N TYR A 106 28.36 20.00 3.78
CA TYR A 106 28.50 21.34 4.33
C TYR A 106 27.45 21.58 5.42
N ARG A 107 27.92 22.09 6.57
CA ARG A 107 27.08 22.54 7.69
C ARG A 107 27.51 23.95 8.06
N ASN A 108 26.59 24.90 7.99
CA ASN A 108 26.87 26.32 8.26
C ASN A 108 28.05 26.89 7.43
N GLY A 109 28.24 26.40 6.20
CA GLY A 109 29.34 26.80 5.31
C GLY A 109 30.68 26.10 5.55
N GLU A 110 30.77 25.22 6.56
CA GLU A 110 31.97 24.45 6.86
C GLU A 110 31.85 23.00 6.38
N LYS A 111 32.93 22.49 5.80
CA LYS A 111 33.00 21.10 5.34
C LYS A 111 33.14 20.17 6.55
N THR A 112 32.16 19.29 6.74
CA THR A 112 32.13 18.30 7.82
C THR A 112 32.12 16.90 7.23
N GLN A 113 32.74 15.94 7.94
CA GLN A 113 32.70 14.53 7.62
C GLN A 113 32.06 13.75 8.77
N LEU A 114 31.04 12.97 8.45
CA LEU A 114 30.37 12.07 9.40
C LEU A 114 30.68 10.62 9.04
N LYS A 115 30.94 9.80 10.06
CA LYS A 115 31.24 8.37 9.90
C LYS A 115 30.44 7.53 10.89
N GLY A 116 30.06 6.34 10.46
CA GLY A 116 29.37 5.38 11.31
C GLY A 116 29.01 4.12 10.55
N LYS A 117 28.00 3.41 11.05
CA LYS A 117 27.50 2.18 10.43
C LYS A 117 26.08 2.36 9.92
N VAL A 118 25.80 1.75 8.78
CA VAL A 118 24.44 1.70 8.24
C VAL A 118 23.56 0.88 9.18
N LYS A 119 22.46 1.49 9.64
CA LYS A 119 21.42 0.85 10.43
C LYS A 119 20.33 0.26 9.53
N PRO A 120 19.67 -0.82 9.96
CA PRO A 120 18.47 -1.30 9.29
C PRO A 120 17.32 -0.28 9.42
N MET A 121 16.33 -0.40 8.53
CA MET A 121 15.06 0.32 8.66
C MET A 121 14.44 0.02 10.04
N PRO A 122 14.10 1.05 10.83
CA PRO A 122 13.51 0.85 12.15
C PRO A 122 12.21 0.08 12.02
N TYR A 123 11.87 -0.70 13.03
CA TYR A 123 10.55 -1.30 13.15
C TYR A 123 9.55 -0.23 13.58
N GLU A 124 8.33 -0.31 13.07
CA GLU A 124 7.21 0.46 13.57
C GLU A 124 6.99 0.13 15.03
N THR A 125 6.74 1.17 15.82
CA THR A 125 6.44 1.04 17.25
C THR A 125 5.15 1.80 17.53
N ASP A 126 4.38 1.29 18.48
CA ASP A 126 3.17 1.96 18.95
C ASP A 126 3.08 1.80 20.47
N PRO A 127 3.01 2.89 21.25
CA PRO A 127 2.88 2.80 22.70
C PRO A 127 1.53 2.21 23.15
N LYS A 128 0.50 2.18 22.30
CA LYS A 128 -0.86 1.70 22.60
C LYS A 128 -1.15 0.31 22.05
N ALA A 129 -0.32 -0.20 21.13
CA ALA A 129 -0.53 -1.49 20.48
C ALA A 129 0.72 -2.38 20.53
N GLU A 130 0.55 -3.65 20.19
CA GLU A 130 1.67 -4.54 19.86
C GLU A 130 1.80 -4.62 18.34
N VAL A 131 3.02 -4.45 17.84
CA VAL A 131 3.35 -4.56 16.41
C VAL A 131 4.27 -5.76 16.23
N ILE A 132 3.81 -6.73 15.46
CA ILE A 132 4.51 -7.98 15.16
C ILE A 132 4.89 -7.96 13.69
N TYR A 133 6.19 -8.08 13.41
CA TYR A 133 6.71 -8.26 12.06
C TYR A 133 6.91 -9.73 11.79
N ASP A 134 6.36 -10.18 10.68
CA ASP A 134 6.40 -11.57 10.25
C ASP A 134 6.55 -11.61 8.72
N GLU A 135 6.39 -12.79 8.14
CA GLU A 135 6.49 -13.03 6.70
C GLU A 135 5.37 -13.96 6.22
N VAL A 136 5.01 -13.78 4.96
CA VAL A 136 4.12 -14.64 4.19
C VAL A 136 4.99 -15.37 3.18
N ALA A 137 5.06 -16.69 3.29
CA ALA A 137 5.71 -17.51 2.27
C ALA A 137 4.90 -17.46 0.96
N LEU A 138 5.61 -17.28 -0.15
CA LEU A 138 5.09 -17.18 -1.50
C LEU A 138 5.68 -18.28 -2.39
N ALA A 139 5.24 -18.34 -3.64
CA ALA A 139 5.80 -19.27 -4.63
C ALA A 139 7.32 -19.02 -4.84
N ASN A 140 8.03 -20.03 -5.35
CA ASN A 140 9.43 -19.96 -5.74
C ASN A 140 10.40 -19.52 -4.61
N ASN A 141 10.13 -19.95 -3.37
CA ASN A 141 10.87 -19.51 -2.17
C ASN A 141 10.87 -17.98 -1.99
N GLY A 142 9.83 -17.32 -2.46
CA GLY A 142 9.57 -15.91 -2.20
C GLY A 142 8.96 -15.70 -0.82
N TYR A 143 9.16 -14.51 -0.27
CA TYR A 143 8.58 -14.10 1.01
C TYR A 143 8.17 -12.63 0.95
N SER A 144 6.94 -12.33 1.37
CA SER A 144 6.47 -10.96 1.55
C SER A 144 6.39 -10.61 3.02
N ARG A 145 6.75 -9.37 3.38
CA ARG A 145 6.64 -8.90 4.76
C ARG A 145 5.18 -8.80 5.19
N ALA A 146 4.88 -9.35 6.35
CA ALA A 146 3.62 -9.14 7.06
C ALA A 146 3.85 -8.26 8.29
N ILE A 147 2.84 -7.46 8.62
CA ILE A 147 2.80 -6.66 9.83
C ILE A 147 1.44 -6.89 10.47
N MET A 148 1.45 -7.42 11.68
CA MET A 148 0.27 -7.56 12.53
C MET A 148 0.31 -6.47 13.59
N LYS A 149 -0.75 -5.67 13.68
CA LYS A 149 -0.93 -4.69 14.75
C LYS A 149 -2.15 -5.08 15.57
N LYS A 150 -1.97 -5.32 16.86
CA LYS A 150 -3.07 -5.81 17.73
C LYS A 150 -3.10 -5.07 19.07
N PRO A 151 -4.23 -5.12 19.80
CA PRO A 151 -4.27 -4.62 21.17
C PRO A 151 -3.21 -5.31 22.06
N LYS A 152 -2.70 -4.58 23.05
CA LYS A 152 -1.78 -5.14 24.04
C LYS A 152 -2.49 -6.16 24.92
N GLY A 153 -1.71 -7.14 25.40
CA GLY A 153 -2.18 -8.19 26.30
C GLY A 153 -2.47 -9.51 25.61
N LYS A 154 -2.82 -10.51 26.43
CA LYS A 154 -3.23 -11.85 25.99
C LYS A 154 -4.72 -11.84 25.66
N GLY A 155 -5.12 -12.52 24.60
CA GLY A 155 -6.51 -12.63 24.19
C GLY A 155 -6.64 -13.22 22.80
N ILE A 156 -7.88 -13.60 22.46
CA ILE A 156 -8.28 -13.94 21.11
C ILE A 156 -9.01 -12.72 20.54
N PHE A 157 -8.56 -12.22 19.38
CA PHE A 157 -9.03 -10.98 18.80
C PHE A 157 -9.75 -11.24 17.47
N PRO A 158 -10.91 -10.60 17.22
CA PRO A 158 -11.42 -10.50 15.85
C PRO A 158 -10.38 -9.79 14.99
N ALA A 159 -10.21 -10.26 13.75
CA ALA A 159 -9.11 -9.83 12.91
C ALA A 159 -9.59 -9.18 11.61
N VAL A 160 -8.87 -8.15 11.17
CA VAL A 160 -9.11 -7.45 9.90
C VAL A 160 -7.86 -7.56 9.03
N PHE A 161 -7.99 -8.07 7.81
CA PHE A 161 -6.95 -7.97 6.80
C PHE A 161 -7.18 -6.70 5.97
N PHE A 162 -6.30 -5.71 6.11
CA PHE A 162 -6.27 -4.55 5.23
C PHE A 162 -5.60 -4.88 3.88
N ILE A 163 -6.34 -4.76 2.79
CA ILE A 163 -5.90 -5.04 1.42
C ILE A 163 -5.83 -3.72 0.66
N GLN A 164 -4.60 -3.30 0.32
CA GLN A 164 -4.30 -2.04 -0.34
C GLN A 164 -4.76 -1.98 -1.81
N GLY A 165 -4.91 -0.76 -2.33
CA GLY A 165 -5.26 -0.47 -3.72
C GLY A 165 -4.15 -0.73 -4.75
N PHE A 166 -4.32 -0.22 -5.97
CA PHE A 166 -3.48 -0.49 -7.16
C PHE A 166 -1.99 -0.20 -6.98
N THR A 167 -1.63 0.91 -6.36
CA THR A 167 -0.26 1.43 -6.35
C THR A 167 0.71 0.57 -5.52
N CYS A 168 1.96 0.47 -5.96
CA CYS A 168 3.05 -0.17 -5.23
C CYS A 168 3.65 0.81 -4.20
N TYR A 169 3.21 0.73 -2.94
CA TYR A 169 3.78 1.47 -1.81
C TYR A 169 3.82 0.58 -0.56
N SER A 170 4.69 0.96 0.38
CA SER A 170 4.94 0.23 1.62
C SER A 170 3.87 0.55 2.66
N LEU A 171 3.39 -0.48 3.36
CA LEU A 171 2.48 -0.36 4.51
C LEU A 171 3.21 -0.40 5.86
N ASP A 172 4.54 -0.38 5.81
CA ASP A 172 5.44 -0.27 6.95
C ASP A 172 5.82 1.19 7.27
N ASN A 173 5.91 1.52 8.56
CA ASN A 173 6.37 2.83 9.06
C ASN A 173 5.61 4.03 8.45
N MET A 174 4.31 3.88 8.24
CA MET A 174 3.46 4.97 7.77
C MET A 174 3.48 6.14 8.76
N PRO A 175 3.59 7.40 8.31
CA PRO A 175 3.52 8.58 9.19
C PRO A 175 2.23 8.63 10.02
N GLU A 176 2.24 9.31 11.17
CA GLU A 176 1.05 9.41 12.05
C GLU A 176 -0.16 10.09 11.39
N HIS A 177 0.08 10.94 10.39
CA HIS A 177 -0.96 11.61 9.62
C HIS A 177 -1.46 10.79 8.43
N ASP A 178 -0.82 9.66 8.11
CA ASP A 178 -1.26 8.76 7.06
C ASP A 178 -2.65 8.21 7.38
N THR A 179 -3.55 8.30 6.40
CA THR A 179 -4.96 7.99 6.61
C THR A 179 -5.23 6.49 6.72
N GLN A 180 -4.43 5.65 6.05
CA GLN A 180 -4.51 4.20 6.19
C GLN A 180 -4.01 3.79 7.58
N ARG A 181 -2.92 4.41 8.06
CA ARG A 181 -2.48 4.23 9.45
C ARG A 181 -3.57 4.62 10.44
N ARG A 182 -4.24 5.77 10.26
CA ARG A 182 -5.31 6.21 11.17
C ARG A 182 -6.50 5.27 11.21
N LEU A 183 -6.90 4.72 10.06
CA LEU A 183 -7.91 3.67 9.99
C LEU A 183 -7.48 2.43 10.79
N ILE A 184 -6.26 1.95 10.55
CA ILE A 184 -5.69 0.78 11.24
C ILE A 184 -5.62 1.03 12.75
N ASP A 185 -5.07 2.16 13.18
CA ASP A 185 -4.90 2.51 14.59
C ASP A 185 -6.26 2.67 15.29
N GLY A 186 -7.26 3.22 14.59
CA GLY A 186 -8.63 3.30 15.06
C GLY A 186 -9.24 1.92 15.30
N LEU A 187 -9.11 1.00 14.35
CA LEU A 187 -9.59 -0.38 14.50
C LEU A 187 -8.87 -1.12 15.64
N VAL A 188 -7.55 -0.94 15.77
CA VAL A 188 -6.80 -1.55 16.88
C VAL A 188 -7.28 -1.01 18.22
N GLN A 189 -7.58 0.29 18.32
CA GLN A 189 -8.16 0.88 19.53
C GLN A 189 -9.57 0.36 19.84
N LYS A 190 -10.34 -0.09 18.84
CA LYS A 190 -11.63 -0.75 19.01
C LYS A 190 -11.53 -2.25 19.36
N GLY A 191 -10.31 -2.79 19.46
CA GLY A 191 -10.06 -4.16 19.91
C GLY A 191 -9.84 -5.18 18.79
N TYR A 192 -9.61 -4.74 17.55
CA TYR A 192 -9.34 -5.62 16.42
C TYR A 192 -7.83 -5.85 16.22
N ALA A 193 -7.45 -7.08 15.88
CA ALA A 193 -6.12 -7.36 15.34
C ALA A 193 -6.11 -7.03 13.84
N VAL A 194 -5.28 -6.07 13.42
CA VAL A 194 -5.22 -5.63 12.03
C VAL A 194 -3.95 -6.16 11.37
N PHE A 195 -4.15 -7.02 10.38
CA PHE A 195 -3.10 -7.60 9.56
C PHE A 195 -2.97 -6.82 8.27
N ARG A 196 -1.73 -6.54 7.89
CA ARG A 196 -1.36 -6.00 6.58
C ARG A 196 -0.14 -6.73 6.07
N MET A 197 0.01 -6.79 4.75
CA MET A 197 1.19 -7.35 4.11
C MET A 197 1.66 -6.45 2.98
N GLU A 198 2.96 -6.46 2.74
CA GLU A 198 3.57 -5.90 1.56
C GLU A 198 3.17 -6.72 0.33
N LYS A 199 2.94 -6.04 -0.79
CA LYS A 199 2.93 -6.70 -2.10
C LYS A 199 4.29 -7.37 -2.38
N PRO A 200 4.34 -8.44 -3.19
CA PRO A 200 5.61 -9.03 -3.62
C PRO A 200 6.56 -7.96 -4.16
N GLY A 201 7.83 -8.03 -3.79
CA GLY A 201 8.86 -7.08 -4.21
C GLY A 201 8.87 -5.74 -3.50
N MET A 202 8.00 -5.52 -2.51
CA MET A 202 7.99 -4.30 -1.70
C MET A 202 8.66 -4.51 -0.34
N GLY A 203 9.16 -3.42 0.24
CA GLY A 203 9.67 -3.43 1.61
C GLY A 203 10.91 -4.31 1.77
N ASP A 204 10.82 -5.29 2.67
CA ASP A 204 11.88 -6.28 2.93
C ASP A 204 11.62 -7.60 2.18
N SER A 205 10.61 -7.66 1.29
CA SER A 205 10.26 -8.90 0.57
C SER A 205 11.45 -9.42 -0.25
N MET A 206 11.60 -10.74 -0.31
CA MET A 206 12.72 -11.40 -0.99
C MET A 206 12.22 -12.54 -1.89
N GLY A 207 13.04 -12.92 -2.88
CA GLY A 207 12.71 -14.03 -3.78
C GLY A 207 11.52 -13.75 -4.71
N THR A 208 11.17 -12.48 -4.90
CA THR A 208 10.06 -12.01 -5.74
C THR A 208 10.55 -10.93 -6.70
N LYS A 209 9.86 -10.75 -7.83
CA LYS A 209 10.08 -9.57 -8.71
C LYS A 209 9.67 -8.28 -7.97
N PRO A 210 10.18 -7.10 -8.38
CA PRO A 210 9.64 -5.82 -7.93
C PRO A 210 8.12 -5.77 -8.13
N CYS A 211 7.37 -5.11 -7.25
CA CYS A 211 5.91 -4.99 -7.36
C CYS A 211 5.44 -4.37 -8.68
N GLN A 212 6.25 -3.48 -9.25
CA GLN A 212 5.98 -2.88 -10.54
C GLN A 212 6.06 -3.90 -11.69
N ASP A 213 6.69 -5.05 -11.48
CA ASP A 213 7.00 -6.05 -12.51
C ASP A 213 6.19 -7.36 -12.34
N ILE A 214 5.28 -7.42 -11.38
CA ILE A 214 4.35 -8.57 -11.20
C ILE A 214 3.02 -8.32 -11.91
N GLY A 215 2.39 -9.41 -12.37
CA GLY A 215 1.00 -9.43 -12.81
C GLY A 215 0.00 -9.43 -11.64
N TYR A 216 -1.29 -9.25 -11.93
CA TYR A 216 -2.35 -9.25 -10.92
C TYR A 216 -2.54 -10.64 -10.30
N ASN A 217 -2.41 -11.71 -11.07
CA ASN A 217 -2.57 -13.08 -10.58
C ASN A 217 -1.50 -13.44 -9.53
N GLU A 218 -0.26 -12.97 -9.72
CA GLU A 218 0.81 -13.14 -8.73
C GLU A 218 0.51 -12.35 -7.44
N GLU A 219 0.00 -11.14 -7.57
CA GLU A 219 -0.43 -10.32 -6.43
C GLU A 219 -1.62 -10.95 -5.68
N LEU A 220 -2.62 -11.44 -6.40
CA LEU A 220 -3.79 -12.12 -5.86
C LEU A 220 -3.39 -13.39 -5.08
N ALA A 221 -2.49 -14.19 -5.64
CA ALA A 221 -1.95 -15.37 -4.97
C ALA A 221 -1.21 -15.01 -3.67
N ALA A 222 -0.48 -13.90 -3.67
CA ALA A 222 0.20 -13.41 -2.47
C ALA A 222 -0.79 -12.98 -1.37
N PHE A 223 -1.84 -12.24 -1.71
CA PHE A 223 -2.88 -11.88 -0.75
C PHE A 223 -3.65 -13.11 -0.23
N ALA A 224 -3.90 -14.12 -1.07
CA ALA A 224 -4.50 -15.38 -0.62
C ALA A 224 -3.59 -16.11 0.39
N ALA A 225 -2.27 -16.13 0.16
CA ALA A 225 -1.30 -16.64 1.13
C ALA A 225 -1.28 -15.81 2.43
N GLY A 226 -1.44 -14.48 2.31
CA GLY A 226 -1.58 -13.56 3.44
C GLY A 226 -2.78 -13.89 4.34
N LEU A 227 -3.93 -14.22 3.74
CA LEU A 227 -5.12 -14.63 4.51
C LEU A 227 -4.90 -15.94 5.25
N LYS A 228 -4.20 -16.92 4.65
CA LYS A 228 -3.79 -18.16 5.33
C LYS A 228 -2.85 -17.85 6.50
N LYS A 229 -1.88 -16.95 6.32
CA LYS A 229 -0.98 -16.51 7.39
C LYS A 229 -1.73 -15.82 8.52
N LEU A 230 -2.66 -14.90 8.22
CA LEU A 230 -3.52 -14.26 9.22
C LEU A 230 -4.25 -15.29 10.08
N LYS A 231 -4.84 -16.30 9.45
CA LYS A 231 -5.55 -17.38 10.14
C LYS A 231 -4.64 -18.33 10.92
N SER A 232 -3.32 -18.28 10.75
CA SER A 232 -2.40 -19.15 11.49
C SER A 232 -2.04 -18.64 12.89
N TYR A 233 -2.30 -17.37 13.21
CA TYR A 233 -1.98 -16.81 14.52
C TYR A 233 -2.94 -17.35 15.59
N ASP A 234 -2.39 -17.79 16.73
CA ASP A 234 -3.13 -18.37 17.84
C ASP A 234 -4.03 -17.37 18.58
N PHE A 235 -3.73 -16.08 18.47
CA PHE A 235 -4.53 -14.98 19.03
C PHE A 235 -5.61 -14.46 18.09
N VAL A 236 -5.81 -15.07 16.91
CA VAL A 236 -6.84 -14.66 15.95
C VAL A 236 -8.11 -15.48 16.13
N ASP A 237 -9.25 -14.79 16.29
CA ASP A 237 -10.57 -15.39 16.27
C ASP A 237 -10.92 -15.86 14.86
N GLN A 238 -10.75 -17.16 14.62
CA GLN A 238 -10.97 -17.79 13.31
C GLN A 238 -12.41 -17.63 12.81
N ASN A 239 -13.39 -17.47 13.70
CA ASN A 239 -14.79 -17.27 13.33
C ASN A 239 -15.09 -15.82 12.95
N ASN A 240 -14.21 -14.89 13.31
CA ASN A 240 -14.39 -13.45 13.17
C ASN A 240 -13.19 -12.81 12.46
N VAL A 241 -12.84 -13.37 11.31
CA VAL A 241 -11.89 -12.79 10.36
C VAL A 241 -12.66 -11.97 9.32
N PHE A 242 -12.23 -10.74 9.09
CA PHE A 242 -12.82 -9.80 8.15
C PHE A 242 -11.76 -9.32 7.16
N LEU A 243 -12.19 -8.94 5.95
CA LEU A 243 -11.34 -8.30 4.95
C LEU A 243 -11.77 -6.85 4.78
N PHE A 244 -10.83 -5.92 4.76
CA PHE A 244 -11.06 -4.53 4.36
C PHE A 244 -10.35 -4.28 3.03
N GLY A 245 -11.13 -4.18 1.95
CA GLY A 245 -10.63 -3.89 0.61
C GLY A 245 -10.71 -2.40 0.29
N HIS A 246 -9.55 -1.75 0.12
CA HIS A 246 -9.47 -0.36 -0.30
C HIS A 246 -9.16 -0.25 -1.79
N SER A 247 -9.93 0.56 -2.53
CA SER A 247 -9.72 0.77 -3.96
C SER A 247 -9.72 -0.58 -4.71
N LEU A 248 -8.69 -0.90 -5.50
CA LEU A 248 -8.55 -2.23 -6.12
C LEU A 248 -8.60 -3.40 -5.11
N GLY A 249 -8.20 -3.19 -3.85
CA GLY A 249 -8.32 -4.18 -2.80
C GLY A 249 -9.77 -4.65 -2.57
N ALA A 250 -10.77 -3.83 -2.92
CA ALA A 250 -12.18 -4.22 -2.91
C ALA A 250 -12.52 -5.28 -3.96
N THR A 251 -11.81 -5.31 -5.09
CA THR A 251 -11.93 -6.37 -6.12
C THR A 251 -11.19 -7.63 -5.68
N THR A 252 -10.04 -7.48 -5.01
CA THR A 252 -9.23 -8.60 -4.51
C THR A 252 -9.86 -9.33 -3.32
N ALA A 253 -10.51 -8.61 -2.40
CA ALA A 253 -11.08 -9.18 -1.19
C ALA A 253 -12.06 -10.35 -1.42
N PRO A 254 -13.10 -10.24 -2.28
CA PRO A 254 -13.99 -11.37 -2.54
C PRO A 254 -13.27 -12.55 -3.19
N LEU A 255 -12.29 -12.31 -4.07
CA LEU A 255 -11.55 -13.37 -4.75
C LEU A 255 -10.79 -14.26 -3.77
N ILE A 256 -10.08 -13.67 -2.80
CA ILE A 256 -9.35 -14.46 -1.80
C ILE A 256 -10.28 -15.12 -0.77
N ALA A 257 -11.49 -14.57 -0.58
CA ALA A 257 -12.50 -15.11 0.32
C ALA A 257 -13.21 -16.35 -0.24
N MET A 258 -13.31 -16.51 -1.56
CA MET A 258 -13.95 -17.67 -2.23
C MET A 258 -13.42 -19.00 -1.69
N ASP A 259 -12.10 -19.13 -1.58
CA ASP A 259 -11.44 -20.36 -1.12
C ASP A 259 -11.23 -20.38 0.41
N ASN A 260 -11.47 -19.27 1.09
CA ASN A 260 -11.11 -19.09 2.49
C ASN A 260 -12.20 -18.31 3.22
N LYS A 261 -13.25 -19.02 3.67
CA LYS A 261 -14.40 -18.43 4.40
C LYS A 261 -13.97 -17.37 5.41
N VAL A 262 -14.49 -16.16 5.25
CA VAL A 262 -14.34 -15.04 6.20
C VAL A 262 -15.72 -14.66 6.71
N LYS A 263 -15.76 -14.02 7.88
CA LYS A 263 -17.02 -13.56 8.46
C LYS A 263 -17.62 -12.44 7.62
N GLY A 264 -16.80 -11.53 7.14
CA GLY A 264 -17.27 -10.41 6.35
C GLY A 264 -16.21 -9.70 5.51
N ILE A 265 -16.67 -8.96 4.52
CA ILE A 265 -15.87 -8.13 3.62
C ILE A 265 -16.41 -6.70 3.71
N MET A 266 -15.53 -5.74 3.96
CA MET A 266 -15.83 -4.31 3.98
C MET A 266 -15.08 -3.67 2.82
N THR A 267 -15.75 -2.90 1.98
CA THR A 267 -15.13 -2.23 0.84
C THR A 267 -15.26 -0.71 0.94
N TYR A 268 -14.22 0.00 0.51
CA TYR A 268 -14.25 1.45 0.36
C TYR A 268 -13.54 1.86 -0.94
N GLY A 269 -14.18 2.71 -1.73
CA GLY A 269 -13.66 3.15 -3.03
C GLY A 269 -13.70 2.05 -4.09
N ALA A 270 -14.72 1.21 -4.06
CA ALA A 270 -14.88 0.06 -4.95
C ALA A 270 -15.64 0.42 -6.21
N THR A 271 -15.27 -0.18 -7.35
CA THR A 271 -15.91 0.08 -8.64
C THR A 271 -17.11 -0.84 -8.90
N GLY A 272 -17.13 -2.04 -8.30
CA GLY A 272 -18.20 -3.04 -8.50
C GLY A 272 -18.37 -3.56 -9.94
N LYS A 273 -17.54 -3.11 -10.88
CA LYS A 273 -17.64 -3.32 -12.33
C LYS A 273 -16.36 -3.96 -12.88
N PRO A 274 -16.42 -4.62 -14.05
CA PRO A 274 -15.22 -5.04 -14.78
C PRO A 274 -14.24 -3.87 -14.99
N TRP A 275 -12.94 -4.16 -14.89
CA TRP A 275 -11.93 -3.09 -14.90
C TRP A 275 -11.91 -2.28 -16.21
N LEU A 276 -12.21 -2.91 -17.35
CA LEU A 276 -12.34 -2.22 -18.63
C LEU A 276 -13.47 -1.17 -18.62
N GLU A 277 -14.64 -1.52 -18.08
CA GLU A 277 -15.77 -0.59 -17.98
C GLU A 277 -15.41 0.60 -17.10
N TYR A 278 -14.80 0.31 -15.93
CA TYR A 278 -14.29 1.35 -15.04
C TYR A 278 -13.27 2.27 -15.73
N MET A 279 -12.35 1.74 -16.54
CA MET A 279 -11.37 2.57 -17.26
C MET A 279 -12.02 3.48 -18.32
N ILE A 280 -13.09 3.02 -18.97
CA ILE A 280 -13.88 3.85 -19.90
C ILE A 280 -14.59 4.95 -19.11
N GLU A 281 -15.21 4.62 -17.97
CA GLU A 281 -15.90 5.57 -17.09
C GLU A 281 -14.94 6.61 -16.50
N LEU A 282 -13.71 6.24 -16.13
CA LEU A 282 -12.69 7.22 -15.72
C LEU A 282 -12.51 8.31 -16.77
N GLY A 283 -12.36 7.90 -18.03
CA GLY A 283 -12.11 8.85 -19.12
C GLY A 283 -13.31 9.70 -19.51
N ARG A 284 -14.54 9.34 -19.09
CA ARG A 284 -15.78 10.07 -19.44
C ARG A 284 -16.39 10.81 -18.25
N GLU A 285 -16.47 10.16 -17.10
CA GLU A 285 -17.19 10.63 -15.90
C GLU A 285 -16.24 11.29 -14.89
N GLN A 286 -15.02 10.76 -14.70
CA GLN A 286 -14.05 11.38 -13.78
C GLN A 286 -13.38 12.61 -14.39
N HIS A 287 -13.05 12.56 -15.69
CA HIS A 287 -12.32 13.63 -16.37
C HIS A 287 -12.96 15.04 -16.22
N PRO A 288 -14.28 15.23 -16.34
CA PRO A 288 -14.91 16.52 -16.06
C PRO A 288 -14.78 16.96 -14.59
N ILE A 289 -14.80 16.01 -13.65
CA ILE A 289 -14.67 16.28 -12.21
C ILE A 289 -13.29 16.87 -11.91
N ILE A 290 -12.25 16.38 -12.59
CA ILE A 290 -10.87 16.85 -12.44
C ILE A 290 -10.49 18.00 -13.38
N GLY A 291 -11.47 18.54 -14.13
CA GLY A 291 -11.32 19.78 -14.91
C GLY A 291 -10.91 19.61 -16.38
N VAL A 292 -11.02 18.41 -16.95
CA VAL A 292 -10.82 18.20 -18.40
C VAL A 292 -12.04 18.72 -19.16
N ASP A 293 -11.79 19.39 -20.28
CA ASP A 293 -12.83 19.94 -21.15
C ASP A 293 -13.67 18.83 -21.85
N TYR A 294 -14.98 19.04 -21.97
CA TYR A 294 -15.90 18.06 -22.56
C TYR A 294 -15.61 17.75 -24.04
N VAL A 295 -15.18 18.73 -24.83
CA VAL A 295 -14.82 18.51 -26.24
C VAL A 295 -13.55 17.67 -26.32
N GLN A 296 -12.57 17.96 -25.46
CA GLN A 296 -11.36 17.14 -25.36
C GLN A 296 -11.69 15.69 -24.96
N ILE A 297 -12.61 15.50 -24.00
CA ILE A 297 -13.07 14.17 -23.58
C ILE A 297 -13.71 13.40 -24.75
N ASP A 298 -14.49 14.07 -25.61
CA ASP A 298 -15.05 13.44 -26.82
C ASP A 298 -13.97 13.00 -27.81
N GLU A 299 -12.93 13.79 -28.02
CA GLU A 299 -11.81 13.41 -28.88
C GLU A 299 -10.94 12.31 -28.28
N ASP A 300 -10.65 12.39 -26.98
CA ASP A 300 -9.85 11.39 -26.26
C ASP A 300 -10.53 10.02 -26.28
N GLN A 301 -11.85 9.96 -26.09
CA GLN A 301 -12.59 8.69 -26.06
C GLN A 301 -12.61 7.95 -27.41
N LYS A 302 -12.52 8.68 -28.53
CA LYS A 302 -12.37 8.08 -29.87
C LYS A 302 -11.05 7.30 -30.02
N ILE A 303 -10.05 7.64 -29.21
CA ILE A 303 -8.75 6.95 -29.16
C ILE A 303 -8.74 5.91 -28.05
N ALA A 304 -9.18 6.29 -26.85
CA ALA A 304 -9.09 5.50 -25.63
C ALA A 304 -9.86 4.18 -25.71
N ILE A 305 -11.11 4.20 -26.20
CA ILE A 305 -11.96 2.99 -26.19
C ILE A 305 -11.37 1.89 -27.10
N PRO A 306 -11.05 2.15 -28.38
CA PRO A 306 -10.37 1.17 -29.22
C PRO A 306 -9.03 0.69 -28.64
N LEU A 307 -8.22 1.61 -28.13
CA LEU A 307 -6.94 1.30 -27.49
C LEU A 307 -7.11 0.35 -26.30
N LEU A 308 -8.03 0.66 -25.38
CA LEU A 308 -8.31 -0.15 -24.19
C LEU A 308 -8.82 -1.54 -24.58
N TYR A 309 -9.66 -1.64 -25.61
CA TYR A 309 -10.13 -2.92 -26.12
C TYR A 309 -8.98 -3.77 -26.67
N GLU A 310 -8.16 -3.21 -27.56
CA GLU A 310 -6.99 -3.90 -28.12
C GLU A 310 -5.98 -4.30 -27.03
N PHE A 311 -5.81 -3.44 -26.03
CA PHE A 311 -4.89 -3.65 -24.92
C PHE A 311 -5.37 -4.74 -23.95
N MET A 312 -6.57 -4.58 -23.38
CA MET A 312 -7.06 -5.40 -22.27
C MET A 312 -7.77 -6.67 -22.74
N VAL A 313 -8.46 -6.60 -23.88
CA VAL A 313 -9.29 -7.71 -24.40
C VAL A 313 -8.50 -8.52 -25.42
N GLN A 314 -7.91 -7.87 -26.42
CA GLN A 314 -7.08 -8.57 -27.42
C GLN A 314 -5.64 -8.84 -26.93
N LYS A 315 -5.32 -8.41 -25.70
CA LYS A 315 -4.05 -8.65 -25.02
C LYS A 315 -2.82 -8.16 -25.80
N LYS A 316 -2.97 -7.12 -26.64
CA LYS A 316 -1.82 -6.54 -27.36
C LYS A 316 -0.86 -5.89 -26.37
N THR A 317 0.44 -6.05 -26.61
CA THR A 317 1.48 -5.40 -25.80
C THR A 317 1.54 -3.90 -26.07
N PRO A 318 2.02 -3.08 -25.12
CA PRO A 318 2.23 -1.65 -25.34
C PRO A 318 3.09 -1.36 -26.59
N ALA A 319 4.15 -2.15 -26.80
CA ALA A 319 5.02 -2.00 -27.97
C ALA A 319 4.30 -2.24 -29.30
N LEU A 320 3.36 -3.20 -29.36
CA LEU A 320 2.56 -3.44 -30.56
C LEU A 320 1.53 -2.32 -30.79
N LEU A 321 0.86 -1.87 -29.71
CA LEU A 321 -0.11 -0.77 -29.77
C LEU A 321 0.55 0.53 -30.23
N ALA A 322 1.79 0.77 -29.79
CA ALA A 322 2.55 1.96 -30.12
C ALA A 322 2.98 2.09 -31.60
N GLN A 323 2.75 1.06 -32.42
CA GLN A 323 2.90 1.17 -33.87
C GLN A 323 1.84 2.10 -34.48
N ASN A 324 0.74 2.33 -33.78
CA ASN A 324 -0.19 3.43 -34.07
C ASN A 324 0.27 4.68 -33.29
N GLU A 325 0.72 5.70 -34.00
CA GLU A 325 1.24 6.93 -33.37
C GLU A 325 0.22 7.60 -32.45
N LYS A 326 -1.09 7.56 -32.77
CA LYS A 326 -2.12 8.11 -31.88
C LYS A 326 -2.21 7.35 -30.55
N TYR A 327 -2.08 6.02 -30.59
CA TYR A 327 -2.08 5.20 -29.38
C TYR A 327 -0.81 5.42 -28.56
N LYS A 328 0.34 5.54 -29.24
CA LYS A 328 1.61 5.85 -28.59
C LYS A 328 1.54 7.18 -27.84
N ASP A 329 1.11 8.24 -28.50
CA ASP A 329 0.97 9.57 -27.88
C ASP A 329 0.00 9.53 -26.71
N TYR A 330 -1.13 8.83 -26.87
CA TYR A 330 -2.14 8.67 -25.82
C TYR A 330 -1.58 7.90 -24.61
N MET A 331 -0.89 6.77 -24.83
CA MET A 331 -0.28 5.99 -23.75
C MET A 331 0.84 6.76 -23.03
N GLN A 332 1.64 7.53 -23.75
CA GLN A 332 2.68 8.36 -23.14
C GLN A 332 2.08 9.46 -22.26
N THR A 333 1.00 10.08 -22.75
CA THR A 333 0.33 11.20 -22.07
C THR A 333 -0.48 10.74 -20.85
N TYR A 334 -1.38 9.78 -21.04
CA TYR A 334 -2.38 9.43 -20.03
C TYR A 334 -2.01 8.19 -19.23
N PHE A 335 -1.25 7.26 -19.82
CA PHE A 335 -0.90 6.00 -19.17
C PHE A 335 0.53 6.01 -18.59
N GLY A 336 1.26 7.11 -18.78
CA GLY A 336 2.63 7.27 -18.31
C GLY A 336 3.62 6.31 -18.96
N TRP A 337 3.30 5.76 -20.14
CA TRP A 337 4.16 4.79 -20.82
C TRP A 337 5.48 5.42 -21.25
N GLN A 338 6.61 4.79 -20.93
CA GLN A 338 7.95 5.32 -21.24
C GLN A 338 8.68 4.50 -22.32
N GLY A 339 7.96 3.67 -23.08
CA GLY A 339 8.56 2.75 -24.05
C GLY A 339 9.00 1.41 -23.45
N ASP A 340 8.73 1.18 -22.16
CA ASP A 340 9.05 -0.06 -21.44
C ASP A 340 7.81 -0.97 -21.30
N GLU A 341 7.90 -2.01 -20.48
CA GLU A 341 6.80 -2.96 -20.25
C GLU A 341 5.77 -2.44 -19.22
N ARG A 342 5.83 -1.15 -18.85
CA ARG A 342 5.01 -0.61 -17.76
C ARG A 342 3.98 0.40 -18.24
N ILE A 343 2.75 0.20 -17.80
CA ILE A 343 1.60 1.09 -18.00
C ILE A 343 1.06 1.44 -16.61
N PHE A 344 0.86 2.73 -16.34
CA PHE A 344 0.55 3.26 -15.00
C PHE A 344 1.52 2.80 -13.90
N GLY A 345 2.81 2.62 -14.26
CA GLY A 345 3.85 2.15 -13.33
C GLY A 345 3.72 0.69 -12.89
N ARG A 346 2.86 -0.12 -13.54
CA ARG A 346 2.75 -1.57 -13.35
C ARG A 346 3.05 -2.29 -14.66
N HIS A 347 3.53 -3.52 -14.59
CA HIS A 347 3.72 -4.39 -15.75
C HIS A 347 2.40 -4.48 -16.52
N TYR A 348 2.45 -4.35 -17.85
CA TYR A 348 1.25 -4.23 -18.67
C TYR A 348 0.28 -5.41 -18.52
N THR A 349 0.79 -6.61 -18.22
CA THR A 349 -0.05 -7.79 -18.00
C THR A 349 -0.95 -7.65 -16.77
N TYR A 350 -0.62 -6.78 -15.82
CA TYR A 350 -1.43 -6.57 -14.62
C TYR A 350 -2.85 -6.11 -14.98
N LEU A 351 -3.00 -5.15 -15.89
CA LEU A 351 -4.31 -4.68 -16.35
C LEU A 351 -5.00 -5.69 -17.26
N GLN A 352 -4.22 -6.42 -18.07
CA GLN A 352 -4.76 -7.49 -18.89
C GLN A 352 -5.35 -8.62 -18.04
N GLU A 353 -4.67 -9.03 -16.98
CA GLU A 353 -5.14 -10.06 -16.04
C GLU A 353 -6.34 -9.55 -15.22
N LEU A 354 -6.38 -8.27 -14.86
CA LEU A 354 -7.53 -7.65 -14.20
C LEU A 354 -8.81 -7.70 -15.05
N TYR A 355 -8.71 -7.65 -16.38
CA TYR A 355 -9.87 -7.82 -17.25
C TYR A 355 -10.50 -9.21 -17.11
N ASP A 356 -9.69 -10.24 -16.84
CA ASP A 356 -10.15 -11.62 -16.76
C ASP A 356 -10.75 -11.97 -15.38
N VAL A 357 -10.76 -11.01 -14.44
CA VAL A 357 -11.31 -11.19 -13.09
C VAL A 357 -12.83 -11.38 -13.14
N PRO A 358 -13.36 -12.48 -12.58
CA PRO A 358 -14.79 -12.75 -12.62
C PRO A 358 -15.53 -12.04 -11.47
N VAL A 359 -15.66 -10.71 -11.55
CA VAL A 359 -16.14 -9.82 -10.46
C VAL A 359 -17.43 -10.31 -9.80
N ASN A 360 -18.50 -10.58 -10.56
CA ASN A 360 -19.77 -11.00 -9.96
C ASN A 360 -19.73 -12.44 -9.40
N LYS A 361 -18.93 -13.31 -10.02
CA LYS A 361 -18.73 -14.68 -9.54
C LYS A 361 -18.03 -14.66 -8.18
N SER A 362 -17.04 -13.78 -7.99
CA SER A 362 -16.33 -13.69 -6.72
C SER A 362 -17.23 -13.25 -5.58
N TRP A 363 -18.11 -12.26 -5.81
CA TRP A 363 -19.12 -11.85 -4.83
C TRP A 363 -20.14 -12.93 -4.51
N LYS A 364 -20.58 -13.69 -5.52
CA LYS A 364 -21.45 -14.86 -5.32
C LYS A 364 -20.77 -15.94 -4.46
N GLU A 365 -19.51 -16.25 -4.74
CA GLU A 365 -18.82 -17.40 -4.14
C GLU A 365 -18.12 -17.10 -2.80
N ALA A 366 -17.85 -15.83 -2.49
CA ALA A 366 -17.25 -15.42 -1.21
C ALA A 366 -18.11 -15.77 0.03
N ASP A 367 -19.44 -15.84 -0.13
CA ASP A 367 -20.40 -16.28 0.89
C ASP A 367 -20.30 -15.56 2.27
N ALA A 368 -19.77 -14.34 2.28
CA ALA A 368 -19.53 -13.54 3.48
C ALA A 368 -20.58 -12.43 3.67
N TYR A 369 -20.69 -11.87 4.88
CA TYR A 369 -21.40 -10.60 5.05
C TYR A 369 -20.64 -9.47 4.35
N VAL A 370 -21.33 -8.54 3.71
CA VAL A 370 -20.67 -7.45 2.95
C VAL A 370 -21.16 -6.08 3.42
N LEU A 371 -20.22 -5.18 3.69
CA LEU A 371 -20.48 -3.75 3.84
C LEU A 371 -19.78 -3.02 2.69
N SER A 372 -20.55 -2.50 1.74
CA SER A 372 -20.04 -1.77 0.60
C SER A 372 -20.20 -0.27 0.80
N MET A 373 -19.10 0.47 0.80
CA MET A 373 -19.10 1.91 1.11
C MET A 373 -18.60 2.76 -0.04
N PHE A 374 -19.22 3.93 -0.21
CA PHE A 374 -18.80 4.97 -1.14
C PHE A 374 -18.69 6.32 -0.44
N GLY A 375 -17.59 7.04 -0.68
CA GLY A 375 -17.36 8.39 -0.19
C GLY A 375 -17.81 9.45 -1.19
N GLU A 376 -18.56 10.46 -0.73
CA GLU A 376 -19.11 11.51 -1.60
C GLU A 376 -18.05 12.29 -2.39
N ALA A 377 -16.86 12.47 -1.84
CA ALA A 377 -15.77 13.21 -2.47
C ALA A 377 -14.76 12.28 -3.19
N ASP A 378 -15.05 10.98 -3.27
CA ASP A 378 -14.20 9.99 -3.91
C ASP A 378 -14.27 10.15 -5.43
N VAL A 379 -13.23 10.75 -6.02
CA VAL A 379 -13.16 10.90 -7.47
C VAL A 379 -12.70 9.62 -8.16
N GLN A 380 -11.97 8.74 -7.47
CA GLN A 380 -11.46 7.49 -8.02
C GLN A 380 -12.58 6.45 -8.17
N ALA A 381 -13.47 6.32 -7.18
CA ALA A 381 -14.65 5.46 -7.31
C ALA A 381 -15.76 6.08 -8.18
N ILE A 382 -15.63 7.37 -8.54
CA ILE A 382 -16.52 8.15 -9.42
C ILE A 382 -17.90 8.41 -8.82
N ASP A 383 -18.62 7.36 -8.47
CA ASP A 383 -20.00 7.44 -8.00
C ASP A 383 -20.36 6.27 -7.06
N ALA A 384 -21.59 6.33 -6.54
CA ALA A 384 -22.11 5.34 -5.62
C ALA A 384 -22.51 4.01 -6.28
N ASP A 385 -22.61 3.95 -7.60
CA ASP A 385 -23.23 2.82 -8.29
C ASP A 385 -22.38 1.57 -8.20
N GLY A 386 -21.05 1.71 -8.25
CA GLY A 386 -20.14 0.59 -8.00
C GLY A 386 -20.38 -0.07 -6.63
N ALA A 387 -20.50 0.75 -5.58
CA ALA A 387 -20.75 0.25 -4.24
C ALA A 387 -22.16 -0.36 -4.08
N LYS A 388 -23.19 0.22 -4.72
CA LYS A 388 -24.55 -0.33 -4.73
C LYS A 388 -24.62 -1.66 -5.47
N ILE A 389 -24.02 -1.75 -6.65
CA ILE A 389 -23.97 -2.97 -7.48
C ILE A 389 -23.39 -4.14 -6.68
N ILE A 390 -22.31 -3.90 -5.90
CA ILE A 390 -21.75 -4.94 -5.03
C ILE A 390 -22.80 -5.46 -4.05
N ALA A 391 -23.53 -4.56 -3.37
CA ALA A 391 -24.55 -4.96 -2.41
C ALA A 391 -25.72 -5.70 -3.09
N ASP A 392 -26.16 -5.24 -4.26
CA ASP A 392 -27.23 -5.85 -5.04
C ASP A 392 -26.85 -7.24 -5.55
N VAL A 393 -25.65 -7.40 -6.11
CA VAL A 393 -25.13 -8.70 -6.56
C VAL A 393 -25.09 -9.69 -5.42
N VAL A 394 -24.51 -9.30 -4.27
CA VAL A 394 -24.45 -10.21 -3.11
C VAL A 394 -25.86 -10.57 -2.63
N ASN A 395 -26.76 -9.59 -2.47
CA ASN A 395 -28.13 -9.86 -2.01
C ASN A 395 -28.98 -10.65 -3.00
N SER A 396 -28.67 -10.61 -4.30
CA SER A 396 -29.35 -11.43 -5.32
C SER A 396 -29.08 -12.93 -5.16
N TYR A 397 -27.90 -13.30 -4.65
CA TYR A 397 -27.51 -14.69 -4.39
C TYR A 397 -27.65 -15.08 -2.92
N HIS A 398 -27.46 -14.11 -2.02
CA HIS A 398 -27.44 -14.28 -0.57
C HIS A 398 -28.26 -13.18 0.11
N PRO A 399 -29.61 -13.25 0.07
CA PRO A 399 -30.47 -12.20 0.60
C PRO A 399 -30.14 -11.82 2.05
N GLY A 400 -29.96 -10.51 2.29
CA GLY A 400 -29.68 -9.96 3.61
C GLY A 400 -28.22 -10.07 4.07
N LYS A 401 -27.30 -10.54 3.21
CA LYS A 401 -25.87 -10.58 3.52
C LYS A 401 -25.13 -9.28 3.21
N ALA A 402 -25.68 -8.37 2.39
CA ALA A 402 -24.99 -7.14 2.02
C ALA A 402 -25.74 -5.85 2.37
N GLU A 403 -24.97 -4.83 2.73
CA GLU A 403 -25.42 -3.47 3.02
C GLU A 403 -24.58 -2.46 2.23
N TYR A 404 -25.24 -1.44 1.67
CA TYR A 404 -24.59 -0.28 1.09
C TYR A 404 -24.59 0.89 2.09
N LYS A 405 -23.49 1.63 2.17
CA LYS A 405 -23.36 2.84 2.99
C LYS A 405 -22.74 3.99 2.21
N PHE A 406 -23.48 5.09 2.12
CA PHE A 406 -22.94 6.37 1.67
C PHE A 406 -22.20 7.07 2.80
N ILE A 407 -21.02 7.61 2.52
CA ILE A 407 -20.17 8.32 3.47
C ILE A 407 -20.04 9.78 3.02
N PRO A 408 -20.81 10.70 3.62
CA PRO A 408 -20.82 12.10 3.22
C PRO A 408 -19.44 12.74 3.32
N ALA A 409 -19.20 13.68 2.41
CA ALA A 409 -18.03 14.53 2.34
C ALA A 409 -16.66 13.83 2.33
N THR A 410 -16.59 12.51 2.13
CA THR A 410 -15.35 11.75 2.33
C THR A 410 -14.73 11.33 1.00
N ASP A 411 -13.43 11.52 0.84
CA ASP A 411 -12.71 11.18 -0.38
C ASP A 411 -12.12 9.77 -0.37
N HIS A 412 -11.40 9.42 -1.44
CA HIS A 412 -10.81 8.10 -1.64
C HIS A 412 -9.79 7.70 -0.56
N THR A 413 -9.21 8.67 0.14
CA THR A 413 -8.21 8.43 1.18
C THR A 413 -8.78 8.57 2.59
N PHE A 414 -10.11 8.50 2.72
CA PHE A 414 -10.82 8.56 4.01
C PHE A 414 -10.84 9.95 4.66
N VAL A 415 -10.59 11.03 3.91
CA VAL A 415 -10.54 12.41 4.44
C VAL A 415 -11.88 13.11 4.20
N LYS A 416 -12.38 13.88 5.17
CA LYS A 416 -13.58 14.73 5.02
C LYS A 416 -13.29 15.96 4.14
N SER A 417 -13.16 15.74 2.83
CA SER A 417 -12.80 16.75 1.82
C SER A 417 -13.98 17.52 1.21
N GLY A 418 -15.20 17.29 1.67
CA GLY A 418 -16.37 18.07 1.28
C GLY A 418 -17.06 17.52 0.03
N SER A 419 -16.55 17.81 -1.16
CA SER A 419 -17.12 17.29 -2.42
C SER A 419 -16.00 16.94 -3.38
N GLN A 420 -16.32 16.18 -4.44
CA GLN A 420 -15.36 15.85 -5.48
C GLN A 420 -14.69 17.10 -6.09
N LYS A 421 -15.47 18.18 -6.30
CA LYS A 421 -14.94 19.46 -6.79
C LYS A 421 -14.05 20.15 -5.76
N ALA A 422 -14.39 20.08 -4.47
CA ALA A 422 -13.55 20.64 -3.42
C ALA A 422 -12.22 19.88 -3.30
N TYR A 423 -12.27 18.54 -3.31
CA TYR A 423 -11.10 17.67 -3.38
C TYR A 423 -10.23 17.99 -4.60
N SER A 424 -10.81 18.06 -5.80
CA SER A 424 -10.06 18.34 -7.04
C SER A 424 -9.39 19.72 -7.00
N ARG A 425 -10.03 20.75 -6.43
CA ARG A 425 -9.39 22.06 -6.24
C ARG A 425 -8.16 21.99 -5.33
N MET A 426 -8.27 21.29 -4.20
CA MET A 426 -7.14 21.12 -3.26
C MET A 426 -5.97 20.32 -3.87
N GLN A 427 -6.27 19.40 -4.79
CA GLN A 427 -5.23 18.70 -5.55
C GLN A 427 -4.52 19.66 -6.51
N ASN A 428 -5.29 20.46 -7.25
CA ASN A 428 -4.75 21.37 -8.27
C ASN A 428 -3.92 22.53 -7.68
N ASP A 429 -4.26 23.02 -6.48
CA ASP A 429 -3.50 24.08 -5.81
C ASP A 429 -2.39 23.55 -4.88
N GLY A 430 -2.25 22.23 -4.75
CA GLY A 430 -1.23 21.57 -3.94
C GLY A 430 -1.44 21.67 -2.42
N THR A 431 -2.64 22.06 -1.95
CA THR A 431 -2.95 22.20 -0.52
C THR A 431 -3.42 20.90 0.13
N TYR A 432 -3.78 19.89 -0.68
CA TYR A 432 -4.40 18.66 -0.19
C TYR A 432 -3.57 17.89 0.83
N ASP A 433 -2.25 17.75 0.65
CA ASP A 433 -1.41 16.99 1.57
C ASP A 433 -1.41 17.60 2.99
N THR A 434 -1.44 18.92 3.07
CA THR A 434 -1.55 19.63 4.37
C THR A 434 -2.95 19.47 4.95
N PHE A 435 -3.98 19.55 4.12
CA PHE A 435 -5.37 19.37 4.54
C PHE A 435 -5.64 17.95 5.07
N MET A 436 -5.19 16.91 4.34
CA MET A 436 -5.31 15.50 4.71
C MET A 436 -4.82 15.25 6.14
N ALA A 437 -3.71 15.89 6.51
CA ALA A 437 -3.03 15.63 7.77
C ALA A 437 -3.92 15.82 9.01
N ASP A 438 -4.96 16.66 8.93
CA ASP A 438 -5.83 16.95 10.08
C ASP A 438 -7.30 16.53 9.89
N ASN A 439 -7.68 16.03 8.70
CA ASN A 439 -9.09 15.87 8.32
C ASN A 439 -9.52 14.41 8.06
N PHE A 440 -8.81 13.43 8.63
CA PHE A 440 -9.22 12.02 8.55
C PHE A 440 -10.63 11.81 9.14
N ASN A 441 -11.46 11.04 8.44
CA ASN A 441 -12.83 10.74 8.86
C ASN A 441 -12.88 9.56 9.83
N TYR A 442 -12.83 9.83 11.14
CA TYR A 442 -12.97 8.80 12.18
C TYR A 442 -14.34 8.12 12.23
N GLU A 443 -15.39 8.69 11.61
CA GLU A 443 -16.71 8.05 11.51
C GLU A 443 -16.64 6.71 10.78
N LEU A 444 -15.69 6.55 9.85
CA LEU A 444 -15.44 5.28 9.18
C LEU A 444 -15.04 4.17 10.17
N VAL A 445 -14.21 4.50 11.16
CA VAL A 445 -13.81 3.54 12.21
C VAL A 445 -15.03 3.10 13.02
N ASP A 446 -15.91 4.05 13.37
CA ASP A 446 -17.13 3.76 14.13
C ASP A 446 -18.14 2.93 13.33
N ILE A 447 -18.32 3.22 12.04
CA ILE A 447 -19.17 2.44 11.13
C ILE A 447 -18.68 1.00 11.02
N LEU A 448 -17.37 0.82 10.79
CA LEU A 448 -16.75 -0.50 10.67
C LEU A 448 -16.86 -1.30 11.97
N ASP A 449 -16.58 -0.67 13.12
CA ASP A 449 -16.71 -1.30 14.43
C ASP A 449 -18.16 -1.74 14.72
N ALA A 450 -19.13 -0.85 14.49
CA ALA A 450 -20.54 -1.14 14.71
C ALA A 450 -21.01 -2.31 13.83
N TRP A 451 -20.65 -2.29 12.54
CA TRP A 451 -21.03 -3.35 11.60
C TRP A 451 -20.38 -4.69 11.96
N MET A 452 -19.08 -4.72 12.25
CA MET A 452 -18.40 -5.95 12.66
C MET A 452 -19.00 -6.52 13.96
N LYS A 453 -19.32 -5.69 14.96
CA LYS A 453 -19.98 -6.14 16.19
C LYS A 453 -21.36 -6.78 15.93
N ASP A 454 -22.18 -6.18 15.07
CA ASP A 454 -23.45 -6.79 14.65
C ASP A 454 -23.23 -8.16 14.01
N LYS A 455 -22.28 -8.29 13.07
CA LYS A 455 -22.05 -9.58 12.39
C LYS A 455 -21.44 -10.63 13.31
N ARG A 456 -20.58 -10.24 14.26
CA ARG A 456 -20.02 -11.14 15.28
C ARG A 456 -21.08 -11.76 16.18
N GLY A 457 -22.19 -11.05 16.42
CA GLY A 457 -23.32 -11.53 17.21
C GLY A 457 -24.24 -12.52 16.48
N ARG A 458 -24.02 -12.76 15.18
CA ARG A 458 -24.89 -13.59 14.32
C ARG A 458 -24.26 -14.91 13.93
#